data_AF-A0A965PRH3-F1
#
_entry.id   AF-A0A965PRH3-F1
#
_cell.length_a   1.000
_cell.length_b   1.000
_cell.length_c   1.000
_cell.angle_alpha   90.00
_cell.angle_beta   90.00
_cell.angle_gamma   90.00
#
_symmetry.space_group_name_H-M   'P 1'
#
loop_
_entity.id
_entity.type
_entity.pdbx_description
1 polymer ?
#
loop_
_entity_poly.entity_id
_entity_poly.type
_entity_poly.pdbx_seq_one_letter_code
_entity_poly.pdbx_strand_id
1 'polypeptide(L)'
;MVTQKLAELLNEEFKNKPKNINELRQLLQTIYKELSNFFYRVFGGKNYIDFNNLSTTMSLDTLVQIMNTEDVVLPVEYINRPTYSIIDDIKNQVHKEGFKLKDDKYVDINGNTYERLTEWVRNTFSKNKGKTTLTFATYKANAIFKKETKTIVNGVETIKLPNGVDISLEDLIVMIVREMETAKIYGTLAHKMMDICIKNLMGINTDILRNELKTLAAGGTDYDPIDLDKFDWIEVNIERILAKSGIIIKDDRLDSKQLDKIESELPYILKELGIGTTIDGLLEHNDGYLSIRDWKTGRILNDQMTSDVMLYGNQSEIIRDSKLDRAKLEVVLRALMIKYQNPTAKFRQLSIEYLNRNTLVETMNIDLDIYLAQLHDYFRENDPKLFEDFKNKGL
;
A
#
# COMPACT_ATOMS: atom_id res chain seq x y z
N MET A 1 -34.46 10.57 -6.88
CA MET A 1 -35.88 10.23 -7.11
C MET A 1 -36.05 9.14 -8.19
N VAL A 2 -35.43 9.24 -9.37
CA VAL A 2 -35.52 8.24 -10.46
C VAL A 2 -34.93 6.87 -10.09
N THR A 3 -33.70 6.86 -9.57
CA THR A 3 -33.00 5.64 -9.13
C THR A 3 -33.69 4.92 -7.99
N GLN A 4 -34.39 5.68 -7.13
CA GLN A 4 -35.11 5.15 -5.97
C GLN A 4 -36.36 4.38 -6.38
N LYS A 5 -37.12 4.91 -7.36
CA LYS A 5 -38.32 4.26 -7.89
C LYS A 5 -38.00 3.01 -8.72
N LEU A 6 -36.87 3.00 -9.42
CA LEU A 6 -36.39 1.83 -10.14
C LEU A 6 -35.92 0.73 -9.17
N ALA A 7 -35.23 1.10 -8.09
CA ALA A 7 -34.83 0.17 -7.04
C ALA A 7 -36.03 -0.40 -6.27
N GLU A 8 -37.08 0.38 -6.05
CA GLU A 8 -38.34 -0.08 -5.45
C GLU A 8 -39.07 -1.09 -6.34
N LEU A 9 -39.21 -0.81 -7.65
CA LEU A 9 -39.81 -1.73 -8.63
C LEU A 9 -39.04 -3.05 -8.73
N LEU A 10 -37.71 -2.98 -8.81
CA LEU A 10 -36.88 -4.17 -8.83
C LEU A 10 -37.00 -4.95 -7.51
N ASN A 11 -37.01 -4.27 -6.36
CA ASN A 11 -37.17 -4.95 -5.07
C ASN A 11 -38.55 -5.60 -4.87
N GLU A 12 -39.63 -5.01 -5.37
CA GLU A 12 -40.97 -5.63 -5.29
C GLU A 12 -41.08 -6.86 -6.18
N GLU A 13 -40.57 -6.78 -7.40
CA GLU A 13 -40.64 -7.87 -8.37
C GLU A 13 -39.68 -9.03 -8.03
N PHE A 14 -38.50 -8.74 -7.45
CA PHE A 14 -37.54 -9.78 -7.02
C PHE A 14 -37.89 -10.43 -5.66
N LYS A 15 -38.82 -9.88 -4.87
CA LYS A 15 -39.29 -10.52 -3.62
C LYS A 15 -39.96 -11.87 -3.90
N ASN A 16 -40.61 -12.00 -5.05
CA ASN A 16 -41.17 -13.25 -5.52
C ASN A 16 -40.13 -13.95 -6.40
N LYS A 17 -39.13 -14.59 -5.79
CA LYS A 17 -38.10 -15.36 -6.52
C LYS A 17 -38.78 -16.29 -7.54
N PRO A 18 -38.51 -16.13 -8.85
CA PRO A 18 -39.13 -16.97 -9.87
C PRO A 18 -38.75 -18.42 -9.63
N LYS A 19 -39.76 -19.29 -9.54
CA LYS A 19 -39.61 -20.71 -9.19
C LYS A 19 -39.31 -21.57 -10.41
N ASN A 20 -39.48 -21.03 -11.61
CA ASN A 20 -39.21 -21.70 -12.88
C ASN A 20 -38.85 -20.69 -13.98
N ILE A 21 -38.39 -21.22 -15.12
CA ILE A 21 -37.89 -20.43 -16.25
C ILE A 21 -38.99 -19.57 -16.92
N ASN A 22 -40.26 -19.98 -16.83
CA ASN A 22 -41.38 -19.23 -17.40
C ASN A 22 -41.69 -18.00 -16.53
N GLU A 23 -41.66 -18.15 -15.20
CA GLU A 23 -41.80 -17.03 -14.25
C GLU A 23 -40.66 -16.03 -14.40
N LEU A 24 -39.41 -16.51 -14.58
CA LEU A 24 -38.26 -15.64 -14.83
C LEU A 24 -38.41 -14.88 -16.16
N ARG A 25 -38.88 -15.55 -17.22
CA ARG A 25 -39.13 -14.92 -18.52
C ARG A 25 -40.21 -13.84 -18.43
N GLN A 26 -41.28 -14.09 -17.68
CA GLN A 26 -42.38 -13.14 -17.49
C GLN A 26 -41.92 -11.91 -16.68
N LEU A 27 -41.13 -12.14 -15.63
CA LEU A 27 -40.50 -11.08 -14.83
C LEU A 27 -39.60 -10.17 -15.68
N LEU A 28 -38.74 -10.76 -16.52
CA LEU A 28 -37.85 -10.00 -17.41
C LEU A 28 -38.63 -9.19 -18.45
N GLN A 29 -39.74 -9.72 -18.97
CA GLN A 29 -40.62 -8.99 -19.89
C GLN A 29 -41.29 -7.79 -19.21
N THR A 30 -41.72 -7.93 -17.95
CA THR A 30 -42.30 -6.83 -17.17
C THR A 30 -41.28 -5.73 -16.92
N ILE A 31 -40.07 -6.08 -16.46
CA ILE A 31 -38.99 -5.12 -16.22
C ILE A 31 -38.64 -4.37 -17.51
N TYR A 32 -38.54 -5.09 -18.63
CA TYR A 32 -38.25 -4.50 -19.93
C TYR A 32 -39.33 -3.51 -20.37
N LYS A 33 -40.61 -3.87 -20.21
CA LYS A 33 -41.75 -3.00 -20.55
C LYS A 33 -41.76 -1.71 -19.73
N GLU A 34 -41.51 -1.82 -18.43
CA GLU A 34 -41.47 -0.66 -17.53
C GLU A 34 -40.27 0.26 -17.83
N LEU A 35 -39.10 -0.31 -18.12
CA LEU A 35 -37.94 0.46 -18.57
C LEU A 35 -38.24 1.18 -19.89
N SER A 36 -38.80 0.49 -20.88
CA SER A 36 -39.14 1.08 -22.17
C SER A 36 -40.14 2.24 -22.03
N ASN A 37 -41.20 2.06 -21.24
CA ASN A 37 -42.17 3.12 -20.92
C ASN A 37 -41.52 4.30 -20.19
N PHE A 38 -40.60 4.02 -19.27
CA PHE A 38 -39.86 5.05 -18.55
C PHE A 38 -38.98 5.87 -19.49
N PHE A 39 -38.17 5.22 -20.33
CA PHE A 39 -37.33 5.89 -21.32
C PHE A 39 -38.17 6.71 -22.31
N TYR A 40 -39.32 6.19 -22.74
CA TYR A 40 -40.26 6.93 -23.58
C TYR A 40 -40.74 8.24 -22.94
N ARG A 41 -41.12 8.18 -21.65
CA ARG A 41 -41.60 9.35 -20.89
C ARG A 41 -40.50 10.37 -20.62
N VAL A 42 -39.27 9.93 -20.38
CA VAL A 42 -38.16 10.81 -20.02
C VAL A 42 -37.50 11.45 -21.24
N PHE A 43 -37.38 10.71 -22.35
CA PHE A 43 -36.61 11.15 -23.52
C PHE A 43 -37.48 11.52 -24.74
N GLY A 44 -38.81 11.53 -24.59
CA GLY A 44 -39.71 12.17 -25.55
C GLY A 44 -39.73 11.57 -26.95
N GLY A 45 -39.62 10.23 -27.05
CA GLY A 45 -39.97 9.46 -28.25
C GLY A 45 -39.19 9.73 -29.54
N LYS A 46 -38.07 10.47 -29.51
CA LYS A 46 -37.41 10.95 -30.76
C LYS A 46 -36.45 9.99 -31.46
N ASN A 47 -36.19 8.79 -30.94
CA ASN A 47 -35.50 7.73 -31.67
C ASN A 47 -36.20 6.39 -31.38
N TYR A 48 -37.02 5.92 -32.31
CA TYR A 48 -37.73 4.65 -32.16
C TYR A 48 -37.18 3.65 -33.19
N ILE A 49 -36.60 2.56 -32.70
CA ILE A 49 -36.69 1.26 -33.39
C ILE A 49 -38.07 0.73 -33.01
N ASP A 50 -38.95 0.49 -33.98
CA ASP A 50 -40.29 -0.05 -33.75
C ASP A 50 -40.23 -1.54 -33.36
N PHE A 51 -40.08 -1.77 -32.06
CA PHE A 51 -40.01 -3.10 -31.47
C PHE A 51 -41.37 -3.81 -31.36
N ASN A 52 -42.49 -3.14 -31.68
CA ASN A 52 -43.82 -3.77 -31.61
C ASN A 52 -44.07 -4.78 -32.74
N ASN A 53 -43.19 -4.84 -33.75
CA ASN A 53 -43.22 -5.82 -34.85
C ASN A 53 -42.23 -6.99 -34.68
N LEU A 54 -41.53 -7.10 -33.55
CA LEU A 54 -40.71 -8.28 -33.29
C LEU A 54 -41.60 -9.43 -32.80
N SER A 55 -41.95 -10.31 -33.74
CA SER A 55 -42.65 -11.56 -33.49
C SER A 55 -42.04 -12.32 -32.30
N THR A 56 -42.91 -12.95 -31.52
CA THR A 56 -42.73 -13.61 -30.22
C THR A 56 -41.69 -14.74 -30.10
N THR A 57 -40.75 -14.85 -31.03
CA THR A 57 -39.61 -15.77 -30.96
C THR A 57 -38.37 -15.10 -31.55
N MET A 58 -37.77 -14.18 -30.79
CA MET A 58 -36.39 -13.77 -31.06
C MET A 58 -35.49 -14.92 -30.60
N SER A 59 -34.83 -15.61 -31.54
CA SER A 59 -33.88 -16.67 -31.20
C SER A 59 -32.65 -16.08 -30.50
N LEU A 60 -31.99 -16.87 -29.66
CA LEU A 60 -30.75 -16.47 -28.98
C LEU A 60 -29.70 -15.98 -30.01
N ASP A 61 -29.70 -16.57 -31.21
CA ASP A 61 -28.80 -16.20 -32.31
C ASP A 61 -29.08 -14.79 -32.87
N THR A 62 -30.33 -14.33 -32.85
CA THR A 62 -30.68 -12.96 -33.27
C THR A 62 -30.18 -11.93 -32.24
N LEU A 63 -30.22 -12.30 -30.96
CA LEU A 63 -29.74 -11.47 -29.86
C LEU A 63 -28.19 -11.36 -29.90
N VAL A 64 -27.51 -12.46 -30.27
CA VAL A 64 -26.05 -12.48 -30.51
C VAL A 64 -25.68 -11.69 -31.76
N GLN A 65 -26.48 -11.71 -32.83
CA GLN A 65 -26.24 -10.89 -34.02
C GLN A 65 -26.38 -9.38 -33.75
N ILE A 66 -27.36 -8.96 -32.95
CA ILE A 66 -27.53 -7.54 -32.56
C ILE A 66 -26.36 -7.07 -31.68
N MET A 67 -25.78 -7.95 -30.86
CA MET A 67 -24.59 -7.64 -30.08
C MET A 67 -23.30 -7.60 -30.90
N ASN A 68 -23.28 -8.23 -32.08
CA ASN A 68 -22.11 -8.31 -32.96
C ASN A 68 -22.15 -7.34 -34.15
N THR A 69 -23.21 -6.55 -34.32
CA THR A 69 -23.21 -5.42 -35.27
C THR A 69 -22.46 -4.25 -34.65
N GLU A 70 -21.38 -3.84 -35.32
CA GLU A 70 -20.29 -2.95 -34.87
C GLU A 70 -20.67 -1.50 -34.46
N ASP A 71 -21.95 -1.17 -34.27
CA ASP A 71 -22.40 0.21 -34.00
C ASP A 71 -23.34 0.35 -32.78
N VAL A 72 -23.29 -0.60 -31.83
CA VAL A 72 -23.80 -0.33 -30.48
C VAL A 72 -22.64 0.16 -29.62
N VAL A 73 -22.43 1.48 -29.62
CA VAL A 73 -21.68 2.14 -28.54
C VAL A 73 -22.51 2.01 -27.27
N LEU A 74 -22.36 0.89 -26.57
CA LEU A 74 -22.75 0.81 -25.17
C LEU A 74 -21.97 1.92 -24.46
N PRO A 75 -22.64 2.81 -23.70
CA PRO A 75 -21.92 3.76 -22.88
C PRO A 75 -20.96 2.96 -22.00
N VAL A 76 -19.68 3.22 -22.21
CA VAL A 76 -18.56 2.61 -21.51
C VAL A 76 -18.87 2.66 -20.01
N GLU A 77 -19.10 1.47 -19.47
CA GLU A 77 -18.97 1.11 -18.07
C GLU A 77 -19.70 2.01 -17.06
N TYR A 78 -20.91 1.60 -16.70
CA TYR A 78 -21.23 1.59 -15.27
C TYR A 78 -20.24 0.60 -14.61
N ILE A 79 -19.06 1.10 -14.23
CA ILE A 79 -18.18 0.41 -13.28
C ILE A 79 -18.99 0.36 -11.98
N ASN A 80 -19.76 -0.73 -11.82
CA ASN A 80 -20.35 -1.09 -10.56
C ASN A 80 -19.18 -1.40 -9.64
N ARG A 81 -18.70 -0.39 -8.92
CA ARG A 81 -17.86 -0.62 -7.74
C ARG A 81 -18.55 -1.74 -6.95
N PRO A 82 -17.82 -2.82 -6.59
CA PRO A 82 -18.39 -3.83 -5.71
C PRO A 82 -19.00 -3.10 -4.51
N THR A 83 -20.23 -3.44 -4.12
CA THR A 83 -20.86 -2.88 -2.90
C THR A 83 -20.04 -3.19 -1.64
N TYR A 84 -19.09 -4.12 -1.78
CA TYR A 84 -18.16 -4.57 -0.78
C TYR A 84 -16.77 -3.92 -0.98
N SER A 85 -16.20 -3.38 0.09
CA SER A 85 -14.88 -2.75 0.07
C SER A 85 -13.91 -3.56 0.92
N ILE A 86 -12.85 -4.05 0.28
CA ILE A 86 -11.83 -4.87 0.95
C ILE A 86 -11.07 -4.00 1.96
N ILE A 87 -10.81 -2.73 1.65
CA ILE A 87 -10.17 -1.82 2.60
C ILE A 87 -11.00 -1.65 3.87
N ASP A 88 -12.32 -1.48 3.74
CA ASP A 88 -13.19 -1.29 4.91
C ASP A 88 -13.19 -2.54 5.80
N ASP A 89 -13.19 -3.74 5.20
CA ASP A 89 -13.07 -5.01 5.93
C ASP A 89 -11.74 -5.17 6.65
N ILE A 90 -10.62 -4.86 5.99
CA ILE A 90 -9.29 -4.86 6.61
C ILE A 90 -9.24 -3.87 7.78
N LYS A 91 -9.77 -2.65 7.61
CA LYS A 91 -9.84 -1.65 8.69
C LYS A 91 -10.65 -2.14 9.88
N ASN A 92 -11.81 -2.74 9.61
CA ASN A 92 -12.65 -3.30 10.66
C ASN A 92 -11.95 -4.44 11.41
N GLN A 93 -11.21 -5.30 10.70
CA GLN A 93 -10.39 -6.34 11.30
C GLN A 93 -9.30 -5.73 12.20
N VAL A 94 -8.54 -4.75 11.70
CA VAL A 94 -7.47 -4.07 12.44
C VAL A 94 -8.02 -3.42 13.71
N HIS A 95 -9.16 -2.73 13.62
CA HIS A 95 -9.81 -2.11 14.77
C HIS A 95 -10.26 -3.14 15.81
N LYS A 96 -10.92 -4.21 15.35
CA LYS A 96 -11.40 -5.30 16.21
C LYS A 96 -10.26 -6.00 16.95
N GLU A 97 -9.16 -6.25 16.25
CA GLU A 97 -8.00 -6.95 16.79
C GLU A 97 -7.03 -6.01 17.54
N GLY A 98 -7.29 -4.70 17.54
CA GLY A 98 -6.52 -3.70 18.29
C GLY A 98 -5.05 -3.61 17.87
N PHE A 99 -4.73 -3.86 16.60
CA PHE A 99 -3.35 -3.88 16.12
C PHE A 99 -2.70 -2.49 16.22
N LYS A 100 -1.51 -2.42 16.79
CA LYS A 100 -0.72 -1.19 16.90
C LYS A 100 0.76 -1.47 17.08
N LEU A 101 1.59 -0.47 16.77
CA LEU A 101 3.00 -0.47 17.10
C LEU A 101 3.20 0.05 18.54
N LYS A 102 3.99 -0.66 19.35
CA LYS A 102 4.37 -0.28 20.71
C LYS A 102 5.81 -0.74 20.98
N ASP A 103 6.68 0.18 21.42
CA ASP A 103 8.06 -0.13 21.84
C ASP A 103 8.84 -0.97 20.81
N ASP A 104 8.75 -0.58 19.53
CA ASP A 104 9.38 -1.27 18.39
C ASP A 104 8.87 -2.70 18.11
N LYS A 105 7.73 -3.08 18.65
CA LYS A 105 7.01 -4.33 18.34
C LYS A 105 5.56 -4.07 17.99
N TYR A 106 4.96 -4.93 17.20
CA TYR A 106 3.51 -4.88 16.99
C TYR A 106 2.81 -5.65 18.11
N VAL A 107 1.66 -5.15 18.54
CA VAL A 107 0.84 -5.79 19.57
C VAL A 107 -0.61 -5.92 19.12
N ASP A 108 -1.25 -7.01 19.52
CA ASP A 108 -2.71 -7.18 19.38
C ASP A 108 -3.46 -6.74 20.65
N ILE A 109 -4.79 -6.81 20.60
CA ILE A 109 -5.69 -6.46 21.72
C ILE A 109 -5.47 -7.33 22.97
N ASN A 110 -4.90 -8.53 22.80
CA ASN A 110 -4.59 -9.45 23.90
C ASN A 110 -3.19 -9.19 24.49
N GLY A 111 -2.41 -8.28 23.90
CA GLY A 111 -1.05 -7.98 24.32
C GLY A 111 0.00 -8.97 23.77
N ASN A 112 -0.35 -9.82 22.82
CA ASN A 112 0.63 -10.66 22.11
C ASN A 112 1.55 -9.76 21.30
N THR A 113 2.85 -10.04 21.30
CA THR A 113 3.85 -9.23 20.60
C THR A 113 4.34 -9.91 19.33
N TYR A 114 4.57 -9.13 18.29
CA TYR A 114 4.99 -9.58 16.96
C TYR A 114 6.22 -8.77 16.50
N GLU A 115 7.16 -9.44 15.83
CA GLU A 115 8.36 -8.82 15.27
C GLU A 115 7.99 -7.84 14.15
N ARG A 116 8.75 -6.76 13.98
CA ARG A 116 8.55 -5.85 12.84
C ARG A 116 8.95 -6.54 11.55
N LEU A 117 8.13 -6.40 10.51
CA LEU A 117 8.42 -6.92 9.17
C LEU A 117 9.81 -6.49 8.67
N THR A 118 10.19 -5.22 8.84
CA THR A 118 11.51 -4.71 8.43
C THR A 118 12.66 -5.44 9.16
N GLU A 119 12.47 -5.74 10.45
CA GLU A 119 13.47 -6.46 11.25
C GLU A 119 13.54 -7.93 10.81
N TRP A 120 12.38 -8.55 10.64
CA TRP A 120 12.26 -9.92 10.16
C TRP A 120 12.88 -10.09 8.77
N VAL A 121 12.61 -9.19 7.82
CA VAL A 121 13.21 -9.21 6.47
C VAL A 121 14.72 -9.09 6.55
N ARG A 122 15.24 -8.18 7.39
CA ARG A 122 16.69 -8.05 7.60
C ARG A 122 17.28 -9.33 8.19
N ASN A 123 16.66 -9.91 9.21
CA ASN A 123 17.17 -11.12 9.88
C ASN A 123 16.99 -12.38 9.04
N THR A 124 16.08 -12.39 8.07
CA THR A 124 15.76 -13.56 7.26
C THR A 124 16.50 -13.55 5.92
N PHE A 125 16.57 -12.41 5.24
CA PHE A 125 17.05 -12.32 3.87
C PHE A 125 18.36 -11.55 3.70
N SER A 126 18.77 -10.70 4.65
CA SER A 126 20.05 -10.00 4.54
C SER A 126 21.23 -10.94 4.76
N LYS A 127 22.38 -10.67 4.13
CA LYS A 127 23.67 -11.29 4.49
C LYS A 127 24.22 -10.73 5.80
N ASN A 128 23.72 -9.58 6.22
CA ASN A 128 24.15 -8.84 7.41
C ASN A 128 23.23 -9.08 8.61
N LYS A 129 22.69 -10.30 8.77
CA LYS A 129 21.75 -10.69 9.85
C LYS A 129 22.29 -10.32 11.23
N GLY A 130 21.39 -9.89 12.12
CA GLY A 130 21.72 -9.64 13.53
C GLY A 130 22.60 -8.41 13.81
N LYS A 131 22.91 -7.57 12.80
CA LYS A 131 23.59 -6.30 13.05
C LYS A 131 22.59 -5.27 13.59
N THR A 132 22.74 -4.93 14.87
CA THR A 132 22.02 -3.79 15.49
C THR A 132 22.54 -2.45 14.94
N THR A 133 21.80 -1.36 15.20
CA THR A 133 22.28 0.02 14.92
C THR A 133 23.68 0.23 15.48
N LEU A 134 23.91 -0.19 16.73
CA LEU A 134 25.21 -0.08 17.39
C LEU A 134 26.28 -0.91 16.68
N THR A 135 26.02 -2.18 16.37
CA THR A 135 27.00 -3.04 15.68
C THR A 135 27.39 -2.47 14.32
N PHE A 136 26.42 -1.90 13.59
CA PHE A 136 26.67 -1.27 12.30
C PHE A 136 27.43 0.05 12.44
N ALA A 137 27.09 0.88 13.42
CA ALA A 137 27.81 2.10 13.75
C ALA A 137 29.27 1.80 14.14
N THR A 138 29.50 0.81 15.00
CA THR A 138 30.82 0.32 15.38
C THR A 138 31.61 -0.16 14.18
N TYR A 139 31.00 -0.94 13.28
CA TYR A 139 31.66 -1.39 12.06
C TYR A 139 32.09 -0.21 11.17
N LYS A 140 31.21 0.76 10.95
CA LYS A 140 31.50 1.96 10.16
C LYS A 140 32.58 2.83 10.80
N ALA A 141 32.46 3.10 12.10
CA ALA A 141 33.41 3.89 12.86
C ALA A 141 34.81 3.28 12.73
N ASN A 142 34.95 1.98 12.97
CA ASN A 142 36.21 1.26 12.81
C ASN A 142 36.77 1.38 11.38
N ALA A 143 35.93 1.28 10.36
CA ALA A 143 36.37 1.39 8.97
C ALA A 143 36.88 2.80 8.62
N ILE A 144 36.27 3.85 9.17
CA ILE A 144 36.72 5.24 9.03
C ILE A 144 38.03 5.43 9.81
N PHE A 145 38.02 5.07 11.10
CA PHE A 145 39.13 5.26 12.02
C PHE A 145 40.41 4.53 11.60
N LYS A 146 40.27 3.41 10.88
CA LYS A 146 41.41 2.66 10.29
C LYS A 146 42.03 3.35 9.08
N LYS A 147 41.26 4.15 8.33
CA LYS A 147 41.72 4.80 7.09
C LYS A 147 42.34 6.16 7.36
N GLU A 148 41.90 6.84 8.40
CA GLU A 148 42.36 8.18 8.72
C GLU A 148 43.70 8.19 9.47
N THR A 149 44.41 9.32 9.36
CA THR A 149 45.64 9.52 10.13
C THR A 149 45.28 9.80 11.58
N LYS A 150 45.86 9.00 12.48
CA LYS A 150 45.61 9.10 13.92
C LYS A 150 46.53 10.12 14.58
N THR A 151 45.99 10.85 15.54
CA THR A 151 46.70 11.75 16.45
C THR A 151 46.43 11.31 17.89
N ILE A 152 47.27 11.75 18.83
CA ILE A 152 47.02 11.55 20.26
C ILE A 152 46.64 12.89 20.86
N VAL A 153 45.43 13.00 21.39
CA VAL A 153 44.93 14.17 22.12
C VAL A 153 44.57 13.73 23.53
N ASN A 154 45.20 14.34 24.54
CA ASN A 154 44.99 13.99 25.96
C ASN A 154 45.15 12.49 26.28
N GLY A 155 46.05 11.80 25.58
CA GLY A 155 46.32 10.37 25.79
C GLY A 155 45.33 9.42 25.10
N VAL A 156 44.39 9.93 24.30
CA VAL A 156 43.42 9.15 23.54
C VAL A 156 43.76 9.22 22.05
N GLU A 157 43.69 8.09 21.34
CA GLU A 157 43.80 8.09 19.88
C GLU A 157 42.57 8.80 19.29
N THR A 158 42.82 9.75 18.39
CA THR A 158 41.78 10.53 17.72
C THR A 158 42.05 10.60 16.22
N ILE A 159 41.02 10.88 15.44
CA ILE A 159 41.13 11.26 14.02
C ILE A 159 40.60 12.68 13.85
N LYS A 160 41.06 13.39 12.81
CA LYS A 160 40.50 14.69 12.43
C LYS A 160 39.32 14.54 11.50
N LEU A 161 38.17 15.08 11.89
CA LEU A 161 37.02 15.22 11.02
C LEU A 161 37.25 16.33 9.97
N PRO A 162 36.45 16.37 8.88
CA PRO A 162 36.57 17.42 7.84
C PRO A 162 36.41 18.85 8.35
N ASN A 163 35.72 19.05 9.47
CA ASN A 163 35.57 20.34 10.14
C ASN A 163 36.76 20.70 11.05
N GLY A 164 37.80 19.87 11.09
CA GLY A 164 39.02 20.07 11.87
C GLY A 164 38.98 19.58 13.31
N VAL A 165 37.84 19.08 13.79
CA VAL A 165 37.64 18.57 15.16
C VAL A 165 38.29 17.20 15.31
N ASP A 166 39.08 17.03 16.36
CA ASP A 166 39.63 15.72 16.77
C ASP A 166 38.53 14.91 17.48
N ILE A 167 38.32 13.66 17.06
CA ILE A 167 37.27 12.77 17.61
C ILE A 167 37.86 11.39 17.96
N SER A 168 37.46 10.84 19.11
CA SER A 168 37.82 9.48 19.53
C SER A 168 37.00 8.43 18.76
N LEU A 169 37.38 7.15 18.85
CA LEU A 169 36.60 6.08 18.23
C LEU A 169 35.22 5.94 18.91
N GLU A 170 35.18 6.03 20.23
CA GLU A 170 33.95 5.95 21.03
C GLU A 170 32.98 7.08 20.67
N ASP A 171 33.48 8.32 20.61
CA ASP A 171 32.65 9.48 20.23
C ASP A 171 32.18 9.40 18.78
N LEU A 172 33.01 8.85 17.88
CA LEU A 172 32.63 8.61 16.49
C LEU A 172 31.49 7.58 16.39
N ILE A 173 31.51 6.52 17.20
CA ILE A 173 30.41 5.54 17.27
C ILE A 173 29.13 6.23 17.72
N VAL A 174 29.18 7.02 18.80
CA VAL A 174 28.02 7.76 19.32
C VAL A 174 27.47 8.73 18.27
N MET A 175 28.34 9.46 17.59
CA MET A 175 27.95 10.37 16.50
C MET A 175 27.22 9.62 15.38
N ILE A 176 27.75 8.48 14.92
CA ILE A 176 27.12 7.69 13.85
C ILE A 176 25.77 7.11 14.31
N VAL A 177 25.66 6.63 15.55
CA VAL A 177 24.36 6.17 16.12
C VAL A 177 23.35 7.30 16.10
N ARG A 178 23.74 8.50 16.57
CA ARG A 178 22.87 9.69 16.60
C ARG A 178 22.42 10.12 15.20
N GLU A 179 23.32 10.08 14.21
CA GLU A 179 22.98 10.33 12.81
C GLU A 179 21.96 9.32 12.27
N MET A 180 22.13 8.03 12.61
CA MET A 180 21.22 6.98 12.18
C MET A 180 19.83 7.13 12.82
N GLU A 181 19.74 7.43 14.11
CA GLU A 181 18.47 7.70 14.78
C GLU A 181 17.80 8.96 14.24
N THR A 182 18.56 10.04 14.02
CA THR A 182 18.03 11.26 13.38
C THR A 182 17.45 10.97 11.99
N ALA A 183 18.12 10.15 11.18
CA ALA A 183 17.62 9.74 9.87
C ALA A 183 16.33 8.88 9.97
N LYS A 184 16.24 8.01 10.97
CA LYS A 184 15.03 7.21 11.25
C LYS A 184 13.86 8.13 11.62
N ILE A 185 14.05 9.08 12.54
CA ILE A 185 13.02 10.04 12.94
C ILE A 185 12.60 10.91 11.75
N TYR A 186 13.54 11.36 10.93
CA TYR A 186 13.23 12.12 9.71
C TYR A 186 12.30 11.34 8.77
N GLY A 187 12.54 10.04 8.59
CA GLY A 187 11.65 9.15 7.83
C GLY A 187 10.25 9.08 8.44
N THR A 188 10.15 8.86 9.75
CA THR A 188 8.87 8.81 10.49
C THR A 188 8.08 10.12 10.39
N LEU A 189 8.76 11.27 10.46
CA LEU A 189 8.12 12.59 10.30
C LEU A 189 7.56 12.76 8.89
N ALA A 190 8.26 12.32 7.85
CA ALA A 190 7.76 12.36 6.47
C ALA A 190 6.51 11.49 6.28
N HIS A 191 6.52 10.27 6.83
CA HIS A 191 5.36 9.36 6.83
C HIS A 191 4.15 9.97 7.52
N LYS A 192 4.35 10.51 8.73
CA LYS A 192 3.28 11.18 9.48
C LYS A 192 2.76 12.43 8.77
N MET A 193 3.63 13.18 8.08
CA MET A 193 3.20 14.31 7.25
C MET A 193 2.34 13.84 6.06
N MET A 194 2.73 12.77 5.37
CA MET A 194 1.92 12.16 4.30
C MET A 194 0.54 11.73 4.83
N ASP A 195 0.49 11.05 5.98
CA ASP A 195 -0.75 10.60 6.62
C ASP A 195 -1.68 11.79 6.95
N ILE A 196 -1.14 12.84 7.56
CA ILE A 196 -1.88 14.08 7.85
C ILE A 196 -2.45 14.68 6.56
N CYS A 197 -1.64 14.79 5.51
CA CYS A 197 -2.07 15.42 4.26
C CYS A 197 -3.15 14.60 3.55
N ILE A 198 -3.01 13.28 3.50
CA ILE A 198 -4.02 12.36 2.93
C ILE A 198 -5.33 12.46 3.72
N LYS A 199 -5.28 12.37 5.04
CA LYS A 199 -6.46 12.47 5.91
C LYS A 199 -7.17 13.82 5.79
N ASN A 200 -6.43 14.92 5.68
CA ASN A 200 -7.01 16.24 5.44
C ASN A 200 -7.73 16.32 4.09
N LEU A 201 -7.18 15.74 3.02
CA LEU A 201 -7.85 15.67 1.71
C LEU A 201 -9.16 14.86 1.77
N MET A 202 -9.23 13.87 2.66
CA MET A 202 -10.43 13.08 2.94
C MET A 202 -11.39 13.76 3.92
N GLY A 203 -11.08 14.95 4.43
CA GLY A 203 -11.91 15.68 5.39
C GLY A 203 -11.86 15.13 6.83
N ILE A 204 -10.85 14.33 7.17
CA ILE A 204 -10.64 13.76 8.51
C ILE A 204 -9.87 14.77 9.37
N ASN A 205 -10.29 14.97 10.63
CA ASN A 205 -9.56 15.83 11.57
C ASN A 205 -8.18 15.22 11.92
N THR A 206 -7.11 16.01 11.81
CA THR A 206 -5.72 15.58 12.02
C THR A 206 -5.02 16.27 13.20
N ASP A 207 -5.75 16.94 14.09
CA ASP A 207 -5.15 17.72 15.19
C ASP A 207 -4.29 16.85 16.13
N ILE A 208 -4.77 15.64 16.44
CA ILE A 208 -4.02 14.67 17.24
C ILE A 208 -2.70 14.30 16.53
N LEU A 209 -2.75 13.99 15.23
CA LEU A 209 -1.58 13.62 14.45
C LEU A 209 -0.57 14.77 14.34
N ARG A 210 -1.05 16.03 14.20
CA ARG A 210 -0.18 17.22 14.19
C ARG A 210 0.50 17.44 15.53
N ASN A 211 -0.16 17.15 16.65
CA ASN A 211 0.46 17.22 17.98
C ASN A 211 1.51 16.12 18.18
N GLU A 212 1.22 14.90 17.72
CA GLU A 212 2.21 13.81 17.73
C GLU A 212 3.43 14.14 16.84
N LEU A 213 3.21 14.72 15.66
CA LEU A 213 4.27 15.18 14.77
C LEU A 213 5.18 16.21 15.45
N LYS A 214 4.59 17.23 16.11
CA LYS A 214 5.35 18.24 16.87
C LYS A 214 6.14 17.63 18.03
N THR A 215 5.53 16.69 18.76
CA THR A 215 6.19 15.99 19.88
C THR A 215 7.38 15.18 19.38
N LEU A 216 7.23 14.48 18.26
CA LEU A 216 8.31 13.73 17.63
C LEU A 216 9.41 14.63 17.06
N ALA A 217 9.06 15.80 16.54
CA ALA A 217 10.02 16.75 15.99
C ALA A 217 10.82 17.50 17.06
N ALA A 218 10.27 17.66 18.27
CA ALA A 218 10.90 18.38 19.37
C ALA A 218 12.20 17.74 19.88
N GLY A 219 12.53 16.50 19.47
CA GLY A 219 13.77 15.85 19.84
C GLY A 219 13.62 14.89 21.02
N GLY A 220 14.72 14.23 21.36
CA GLY A 220 14.85 13.38 22.54
C GLY A 220 16.31 13.30 22.99
N THR A 221 16.63 12.38 23.89
CA THR A 221 18.03 12.11 24.28
C THR A 221 18.87 11.58 23.12
N ASP A 222 18.21 10.94 22.15
CA ASP A 222 18.88 10.10 21.16
C ASP A 222 19.05 10.79 19.78
N TYR A 223 18.45 11.98 19.60
CA TYR A 223 18.49 12.74 18.35
C TYR A 223 18.22 14.24 18.58
N ASP A 224 18.72 15.08 17.66
CA ASP A 224 18.50 16.53 17.72
C ASP A 224 17.09 16.90 17.24
N PRO A 225 16.51 18.02 17.74
CA PRO A 225 15.24 18.54 17.25
C PRO A 225 15.27 18.75 15.72
N ILE A 226 14.17 18.42 15.06
CA ILE A 226 14.02 18.52 13.61
C ILE A 226 13.03 19.62 13.30
N ASP A 227 13.48 20.62 12.54
CA ASP A 227 12.63 21.67 11.98
C ASP A 227 11.58 21.07 11.03
N LEU A 228 10.30 21.33 11.32
CA LEU A 228 9.17 20.81 10.57
C LEU A 228 9.02 21.48 9.20
N ASP A 229 9.53 22.71 9.02
CA ASP A 229 9.49 23.44 7.75
C ASP A 229 10.23 22.67 6.63
N LYS A 230 11.09 21.71 7.00
CA LYS A 230 11.73 20.76 6.07
C LYS A 230 10.73 19.85 5.34
N PHE A 231 9.49 19.74 5.81
CA PHE A 231 8.44 18.88 5.25
C PHE A 231 7.30 19.66 4.59
N ASP A 232 7.29 21.00 4.65
CA ASP A 232 6.24 21.85 4.04
C ASP A 232 6.04 21.57 2.55
N TRP A 233 7.10 21.18 1.86
CA TRP A 233 7.03 20.83 0.44
C TRP A 233 6.11 19.63 0.18
N ILE A 234 5.92 18.72 1.15
CA ILE A 234 4.96 17.62 1.07
C ILE A 234 3.54 18.19 1.16
N GLU A 235 3.25 18.99 2.18
CA GLU A 235 1.92 19.57 2.41
C GLU A 235 1.47 20.43 1.23
N VAL A 236 2.35 21.28 0.71
CA VAL A 236 2.07 22.14 -0.45
C VAL A 236 1.86 21.35 -1.75
N ASN A 237 2.47 20.16 -1.89
CA ASN A 237 2.43 19.39 -3.14
C ASN A 237 1.67 18.06 -3.04
N ILE A 238 0.92 17.80 -1.96
CA ILE A 238 0.32 16.48 -1.73
C ILE A 238 -0.55 16.01 -2.91
N GLU A 239 -1.44 16.85 -3.44
CA GLU A 239 -2.29 16.47 -4.59
C GLU A 239 -1.45 16.09 -5.81
N ARG A 240 -0.31 16.77 -6.05
CA ARG A 240 0.62 16.47 -7.15
C ARG A 240 1.43 15.20 -6.90
N ILE A 241 1.83 14.95 -5.65
CA ILE A 241 2.51 13.72 -5.23
C ILE A 241 1.57 12.53 -5.50
N LEU A 242 0.34 12.58 -4.98
CA LEU A 242 -0.66 11.53 -5.16
C LEU A 242 -0.98 11.30 -6.64
N ALA A 243 -1.19 12.36 -7.42
CA ALA A 243 -1.45 12.24 -8.85
C ALA A 243 -0.29 11.57 -9.61
N LYS A 244 0.96 11.90 -9.28
CA LYS A 244 2.14 11.26 -9.87
C LYS A 244 2.28 9.78 -9.47
N SER A 245 1.84 9.41 -8.27
CA SER A 245 1.76 8.01 -7.82
C SER A 245 0.54 7.26 -8.37
N GLY A 246 -0.24 7.89 -9.24
CA GLY A 246 -1.44 7.32 -9.85
C GLY A 246 -2.62 7.16 -8.88
N ILE A 247 -2.72 8.05 -7.89
CA ILE A 247 -3.74 8.02 -6.83
C ILE A 247 -4.72 9.17 -7.04
N ILE A 248 -6.01 8.86 -7.07
CA ILE A 248 -7.09 9.84 -7.30
C ILE A 248 -8.11 9.76 -6.18
N ILE A 249 -7.86 10.46 -5.08
CA ILE A 249 -8.76 10.48 -3.90
C ILE A 249 -9.66 11.72 -3.85
N LYS A 250 -9.42 12.69 -4.74
CA LYS A 250 -10.17 13.94 -4.86
C LYS A 250 -10.04 14.48 -6.28
N ASP A 251 -11.16 14.58 -6.99
CA ASP A 251 -11.28 15.24 -8.29
C ASP A 251 -12.74 15.68 -8.48
N ASP A 252 -12.98 16.99 -8.59
CA ASP A 252 -14.34 17.57 -8.70
C ASP A 252 -15.07 17.17 -9.99
N ARG A 253 -14.36 16.56 -10.95
CA ARG A 253 -14.91 16.10 -12.24
C ARG A 253 -15.37 14.64 -12.20
N LEU A 254 -15.04 13.91 -11.15
CA LEU A 254 -15.32 12.47 -11.01
C LEU A 254 -16.41 12.22 -9.96
N ASP A 255 -17.22 11.18 -10.17
CA ASP A 255 -18.07 10.66 -9.10
C ASP A 255 -17.18 10.01 -8.02
N SER A 256 -17.59 10.10 -6.76
CA SER A 256 -17.06 9.38 -5.61
C SER A 256 -16.78 7.89 -5.86
N LYS A 257 -17.54 7.22 -6.75
CA LYS A 257 -17.32 5.82 -7.13
C LYS A 257 -16.10 5.59 -8.03
N GLN A 258 -15.66 6.63 -8.73
CA GLN A 258 -14.49 6.62 -9.61
C GLN A 258 -13.21 7.03 -8.86
N LEU A 259 -13.34 7.59 -7.65
CA LEU A 259 -12.22 7.91 -6.77
C LEU A 259 -11.70 6.64 -6.08
N ASP A 260 -10.38 6.61 -5.89
CA ASP A 260 -9.71 5.61 -5.10
C ASP A 260 -10.11 5.76 -3.63
N LYS A 261 -10.26 4.64 -2.92
CA LYS A 261 -10.19 4.63 -1.46
C LYS A 261 -8.75 4.43 -1.05
N ILE A 262 -8.31 5.15 -0.03
CA ILE A 262 -6.98 5.00 0.57
C ILE A 262 -7.12 4.87 2.08
N GLU A 263 -6.30 4.01 2.67
CA GLU A 263 -5.99 4.03 4.08
C GLU A 263 -4.48 4.15 4.25
N SER A 264 -4.04 5.16 5.00
CA SER A 264 -2.64 5.44 5.29
C SER A 264 -2.26 5.04 6.71
N GLU A 265 -1.01 4.62 6.88
CA GLU A 265 -0.45 4.20 8.18
C GLU A 265 -1.25 3.07 8.86
N LEU A 266 -1.70 2.07 8.09
CA LEU A 266 -2.55 0.97 8.57
C LEU A 266 -1.70 -0.12 9.26
N PRO A 267 -1.82 -0.34 10.58
CA PRO A 267 -1.13 -1.43 11.26
C PRO A 267 -1.73 -2.78 10.86
N TYR A 268 -0.89 -3.76 10.58
CA TYR A 268 -1.34 -5.07 10.13
C TYR A 268 -0.44 -6.18 10.69
N ILE A 269 -1.06 -7.27 11.15
CA ILE A 269 -0.35 -8.39 11.80
C ILE A 269 -0.75 -9.69 11.13
N LEU A 270 0.25 -10.50 10.76
CA LEU A 270 0.05 -11.89 10.38
C LEU A 270 0.56 -12.79 11.50
N LYS A 271 -0.38 -13.30 12.29
CA LYS A 271 -0.08 -14.03 13.54
C LYS A 271 0.71 -15.30 13.29
N GLU A 272 0.43 -15.97 12.18
CA GLU A 272 1.05 -17.22 11.74
C GLU A 272 2.54 -17.04 11.41
N LEU A 273 2.94 -15.85 10.93
CA LEU A 273 4.35 -15.50 10.75
C LEU A 273 5.00 -14.92 12.00
N GLY A 274 4.23 -14.55 13.02
CA GLY A 274 4.75 -13.84 14.17
C GLY A 274 5.20 -12.40 13.86
N ILE A 275 4.76 -11.82 12.74
CA ILE A 275 5.20 -10.50 12.28
C ILE A 275 4.07 -9.47 12.18
N GLY A 276 4.42 -8.21 12.38
CA GLY A 276 3.55 -7.06 12.16
C GLY A 276 4.24 -5.96 11.36
N THR A 277 3.44 -5.11 10.75
CA THR A 277 3.89 -4.01 9.87
C THR A 277 2.90 -2.86 9.91
N THR A 278 3.31 -1.73 9.36
CA THR A 278 2.43 -0.62 9.01
C THR A 278 2.49 -0.47 7.50
N ILE A 279 1.32 -0.39 6.87
CA ILE A 279 1.19 -0.18 5.44
C ILE A 279 1.03 1.32 5.22
N ASP A 280 2.04 1.95 4.61
CA ASP A 280 2.09 3.40 4.42
C ASP A 280 0.89 3.92 3.60
N GLY A 281 0.51 3.22 2.53
CA GLY A 281 -0.68 3.48 1.75
C GLY A 281 -1.26 2.22 1.13
N LEU A 282 -2.45 1.82 1.58
CA LEU A 282 -3.26 0.77 0.97
C LEU A 282 -4.38 1.42 0.17
N LEU A 283 -4.48 1.10 -1.12
CA LEU A 283 -5.48 1.66 -2.02
C LEU A 283 -6.43 0.60 -2.55
N GLU A 284 -7.69 0.98 -2.71
CA GLU A 284 -8.71 0.20 -3.41
C GLU A 284 -9.27 1.08 -4.53
N HIS A 285 -9.06 0.62 -5.74
CA HIS A 285 -9.45 1.31 -6.95
C HIS A 285 -10.91 1.05 -7.31
N ASN A 286 -11.44 1.82 -8.27
CA ASN A 286 -12.82 1.70 -8.73
C ASN A 286 -13.18 0.30 -9.30
N ASP A 287 -12.19 -0.42 -9.83
CA ASP A 287 -12.27 -1.80 -10.34
C ASP A 287 -12.22 -2.86 -9.22
N GLY A 288 -12.07 -2.45 -7.95
CA GLY A 288 -11.94 -3.33 -6.79
C GLY A 288 -10.56 -3.95 -6.60
N TYR A 289 -9.58 -3.64 -7.44
CA TYR A 289 -8.19 -4.06 -7.24
C TYR A 289 -7.51 -3.18 -6.20
N LEU A 290 -6.56 -3.78 -5.51
CA LEU A 290 -5.73 -3.12 -4.52
C LEU A 290 -4.39 -2.65 -5.10
N SER A 291 -3.82 -1.64 -4.47
CA SER A 291 -2.41 -1.28 -4.62
C SER A 291 -1.78 -1.00 -3.27
N ILE A 292 -0.48 -1.26 -3.15
CA ILE A 292 0.32 -0.82 -2.00
C ILE A 292 1.36 0.19 -2.48
N ARG A 293 1.44 1.30 -1.74
CA ARG A 293 2.39 2.39 -1.94
C ARG A 293 3.20 2.53 -0.66
N ASP A 294 4.50 2.29 -0.74
CA ASP A 294 5.42 2.44 0.38
C ASP A 294 6.27 3.68 0.15
N TRP A 295 6.07 4.71 0.99
CA TRP A 295 6.72 6.00 0.82
C TRP A 295 8.14 5.90 1.37
N LYS A 296 9.14 6.35 0.63
CA LYS A 296 10.52 6.36 1.11
C LYS A 296 11.15 7.73 0.92
N THR A 297 11.91 8.18 1.91
CA THR A 297 12.70 9.41 1.84
C THR A 297 14.19 9.10 2.00
N GLY A 298 15.03 10.12 1.77
CA GLY A 298 16.45 10.06 2.07
C GLY A 298 17.25 9.22 1.08
N ARG A 299 18.19 8.42 1.60
CA ARG A 299 19.23 7.72 0.82
C ARG A 299 18.90 6.25 0.60
N ILE A 300 17.70 5.97 0.09
CA ILE A 300 17.23 4.60 -0.17
C ILE A 300 17.98 3.94 -1.35
N LEU A 301 18.46 4.74 -2.30
CA LEU A 301 19.15 4.27 -3.51
C LEU A 301 20.67 4.12 -3.34
N ASN A 302 21.23 4.56 -2.21
CA ASN A 302 22.69 4.68 -2.05
C ASN A 302 23.46 3.35 -2.05
N ASP A 303 22.80 2.24 -1.75
CA ASP A 303 23.40 0.90 -1.75
C ASP A 303 22.83 -0.02 -2.84
N GLN A 304 22.13 0.55 -3.83
CA GLN A 304 21.52 -0.22 -4.92
C GLN A 304 22.57 -0.99 -5.74
N MET A 305 23.82 -0.52 -5.79
CA MET A 305 24.91 -1.18 -6.51
C MET A 305 25.78 -2.09 -5.64
N THR A 306 25.31 -2.49 -4.44
CA THR A 306 26.06 -3.42 -3.58
C THR A 306 26.36 -4.75 -4.28
N SER A 307 27.54 -5.33 -4.04
CA SER A 307 27.91 -6.66 -4.52
C SER A 307 27.24 -7.78 -3.74
N ASP A 308 26.66 -7.47 -2.58
CA ASP A 308 25.99 -8.44 -1.75
C ASP A 308 24.65 -8.83 -2.38
N VAL A 309 24.49 -10.12 -2.68
CA VAL A 309 23.22 -10.73 -3.10
C VAL A 309 22.39 -11.08 -1.87
N MET A 310 21.08 -10.83 -1.92
CA MET A 310 20.15 -11.22 -0.86
C MET A 310 20.06 -12.75 -0.75
N LEU A 311 19.91 -13.29 0.47
CA LEU A 311 19.73 -14.74 0.65
C LEU A 311 18.43 -15.21 0.00
N TYR A 312 18.41 -16.43 -0.53
CA TYR A 312 17.30 -16.99 -1.31
C TYR A 312 16.99 -16.23 -2.61
N GLY A 313 17.79 -15.23 -3.00
CA GLY A 313 17.62 -14.54 -4.28
C GLY A 313 17.98 -15.43 -5.45
N ASN A 314 17.20 -15.34 -6.54
CA ASN A 314 17.49 -16.03 -7.79
C ASN A 314 18.88 -15.60 -8.32
N GLN A 315 19.75 -16.55 -8.65
CA GLN A 315 21.07 -16.23 -9.22
C GLN A 315 20.99 -15.66 -10.65
N SER A 316 19.87 -15.92 -11.34
CA SER A 316 19.63 -15.46 -12.72
C SER A 316 19.17 -14.00 -12.78
N GLU A 317 18.49 -13.53 -11.74
CA GLU A 317 18.00 -12.16 -11.59
C GLU A 317 18.44 -11.65 -10.21
N ILE A 318 19.58 -10.97 -10.19
CA ILE A 318 20.28 -10.64 -8.95
C ILE A 318 19.48 -9.64 -8.11
N ILE A 319 18.78 -10.15 -7.11
CA ILE A 319 18.23 -9.35 -6.00
C ILE A 319 19.36 -9.02 -5.05
N ARG A 320 19.70 -7.74 -4.92
CA ARG A 320 20.81 -7.30 -4.09
C ARG A 320 20.36 -7.12 -2.64
N ASP A 321 21.28 -7.26 -1.69
CA ASP A 321 21.04 -6.94 -0.28
C ASP A 321 21.10 -5.42 -0.06
N SER A 322 20.32 -4.68 -0.85
CA SER A 322 20.21 -3.22 -0.84
C SER A 322 18.99 -2.79 -0.01
N LYS A 323 18.96 -1.53 0.43
CA LYS A 323 17.78 -0.99 1.14
C LYS A 323 16.54 -1.00 0.25
N LEU A 324 16.71 -0.68 -1.04
CA LEU A 324 15.61 -0.66 -1.99
C LEU A 324 15.02 -2.06 -2.17
N ASP A 325 15.84 -3.08 -2.40
CA ASP A 325 15.35 -4.44 -2.63
C ASP A 325 14.70 -5.05 -1.37
N ARG A 326 15.23 -4.74 -0.18
CA ARG A 326 14.57 -5.12 1.07
C ARG A 326 13.21 -4.44 1.21
N ALA A 327 13.11 -3.15 0.91
CA ALA A 327 11.83 -2.43 0.93
C ALA A 327 10.82 -3.03 -0.08
N LYS A 328 11.27 -3.39 -1.28
CA LYS A 328 10.42 -4.07 -2.28
C LYS A 328 9.91 -5.41 -1.75
N LEU A 329 10.79 -6.23 -1.17
CA LEU A 329 10.41 -7.49 -0.54
C LEU A 329 9.41 -7.28 0.61
N GLU A 330 9.59 -6.25 1.44
CA GLU A 330 8.63 -5.87 2.50
C GLU A 330 7.25 -5.54 1.92
N VAL A 331 7.17 -4.82 0.79
CA VAL A 331 5.88 -4.53 0.14
C VAL A 331 5.21 -5.80 -0.42
N VAL A 332 5.97 -6.71 -1.03
CA VAL A 332 5.45 -8.00 -1.49
C VAL A 332 4.92 -8.83 -0.32
N LEU A 333 5.66 -8.88 0.79
CA LEU A 333 5.21 -9.54 2.02
C LEU A 333 3.93 -8.93 2.58
N ARG A 334 3.78 -7.61 2.59
CA ARG A 334 2.52 -6.95 3.00
C ARG A 334 1.34 -7.39 2.12
N ALA A 335 1.53 -7.47 0.80
CA ALA A 335 0.50 -7.96 -0.11
C ALA A 335 0.15 -9.43 0.16
N LEU A 336 1.16 -10.28 0.40
CA LEU A 336 0.97 -11.68 0.78
C LEU A 336 0.21 -11.81 2.11
N MET A 337 0.55 -11.00 3.12
CA MET A 337 -0.14 -10.96 4.41
C MET A 337 -1.62 -10.60 4.24
N ILE A 338 -1.92 -9.56 3.46
CA ILE A 338 -3.31 -9.17 3.17
C ILE A 338 -4.04 -10.31 2.48
N LYS A 339 -3.45 -10.91 1.43
CA LYS A 339 -4.10 -11.96 0.65
C LYS A 339 -4.31 -13.24 1.47
N TYR A 340 -3.41 -13.53 2.41
CA TYR A 340 -3.56 -14.66 3.34
C TYR A 340 -4.77 -14.54 4.26
N GLN A 341 -5.06 -13.32 4.73
CA GLN A 341 -6.22 -13.05 5.58
C GLN A 341 -7.48 -12.69 4.77
N ASN A 342 -7.30 -12.22 3.52
CA ASN A 342 -8.35 -11.81 2.59
C ASN A 342 -8.11 -12.48 1.21
N PRO A 343 -8.46 -13.76 1.02
CA PRO A 343 -8.11 -14.53 -0.18
C PRO A 343 -8.66 -13.98 -1.50
N THR A 344 -9.71 -13.15 -1.45
CA THR A 344 -10.31 -12.49 -2.61
C THR A 344 -9.57 -11.23 -3.05
N ALA A 345 -8.60 -10.75 -2.26
CA ALA A 345 -7.80 -9.58 -2.60
C ALA A 345 -6.98 -9.81 -3.87
N LYS A 346 -7.08 -8.85 -4.79
CA LYS A 346 -6.31 -8.82 -6.03
C LYS A 346 -5.51 -7.52 -6.07
N PHE A 347 -4.22 -7.61 -6.36
CA PHE A 347 -3.36 -6.44 -6.47
C PHE A 347 -3.09 -6.14 -7.94
N ARG A 348 -3.21 -4.87 -8.33
CA ARG A 348 -2.81 -4.42 -9.68
C ARG A 348 -1.43 -3.77 -9.69
N GLN A 349 -1.01 -3.15 -8.58
CA GLN A 349 0.27 -2.48 -8.53
C GLN A 349 0.85 -2.44 -7.11
N LEU A 350 2.09 -2.88 -6.97
CA LEU A 350 2.90 -2.67 -5.78
C LEU A 350 4.08 -1.76 -6.16
N SER A 351 4.33 -0.71 -5.38
CA SER A 351 5.44 0.21 -5.67
C SER A 351 6.07 0.81 -4.43
N ILE A 352 7.35 1.16 -4.58
CA ILE A 352 8.05 2.09 -3.71
C ILE A 352 7.92 3.47 -4.33
N GLU A 353 7.61 4.45 -3.50
CA GLU A 353 7.38 5.81 -3.92
C GLU A 353 8.43 6.70 -3.26
N TYR A 354 9.46 7.04 -4.02
CA TYR A 354 10.58 7.80 -3.50
C TYR A 354 10.27 9.29 -3.49
N LEU A 355 10.03 9.81 -2.30
CA LEU A 355 9.71 11.21 -2.03
C LEU A 355 10.99 12.07 -2.07
N ASN A 356 11.01 13.04 -2.97
CA ASN A 356 12.13 13.94 -3.21
C ASN A 356 11.63 15.35 -3.50
N ARG A 357 12.19 16.37 -2.83
CA ARG A 357 11.78 17.77 -3.01
C ARG A 357 11.83 18.26 -4.47
N ASN A 358 12.74 17.73 -5.27
CA ASN A 358 12.95 18.19 -6.65
C ASN A 358 11.97 17.55 -7.64
N THR A 359 11.79 16.23 -7.54
CA THR A 359 10.93 15.44 -8.46
C THR A 359 9.53 15.21 -7.89
N LEU A 360 9.29 15.58 -6.63
CA LEU A 360 8.16 15.27 -5.76
C LEU A 360 8.08 13.79 -5.40
N VAL A 361 7.92 12.93 -6.41
CA VAL A 361 7.89 11.48 -6.26
C VAL A 361 8.45 10.78 -7.50
N GLU A 362 9.20 9.72 -7.25
CA GLU A 362 9.66 8.75 -8.25
C GLU A 362 9.10 7.37 -7.91
N THR A 363 8.25 6.85 -8.79
CA THR A 363 7.60 5.55 -8.60
C THR A 363 8.50 4.43 -9.12
N MET A 364 8.81 3.48 -8.23
CA MET A 364 9.55 2.26 -8.55
C MET A 364 8.59 1.07 -8.41
N ASN A 365 8.07 0.61 -9.55
CA ASN A 365 7.23 -0.58 -9.59
C ASN A 365 8.03 -1.82 -9.19
N ILE A 366 7.33 -2.76 -8.55
CA ILE A 366 7.89 -4.01 -8.08
C ILE A 366 7.57 -5.11 -9.08
N ASP A 367 8.61 -5.80 -9.54
CA ASP A 367 8.46 -7.04 -10.30
C ASP A 367 8.15 -8.18 -9.33
N LEU A 368 6.89 -8.61 -9.29
CA LEU A 368 6.40 -9.55 -8.28
C LEU A 368 7.04 -10.93 -8.41
N ASP A 369 7.26 -11.40 -9.63
CA ASP A 369 7.69 -12.77 -9.89
C ASP A 369 9.04 -13.06 -9.22
N ILE A 370 9.94 -12.07 -9.28
CA ILE A 370 11.29 -12.13 -8.71
C ILE A 370 11.26 -12.31 -7.19
N TYR A 371 10.46 -11.49 -6.48
CA TYR A 371 10.39 -11.54 -5.02
C TYR A 371 9.50 -12.68 -4.52
N LEU A 372 8.46 -13.07 -5.26
CA LEU A 372 7.62 -14.23 -4.93
C LEU A 372 8.41 -15.53 -5.03
N ALA A 373 9.29 -15.68 -6.03
CA ALA A 373 10.19 -16.83 -6.12
C ALA A 373 11.10 -16.94 -4.88
N GLN A 374 11.66 -15.81 -4.43
CA GLN A 374 12.50 -15.76 -3.23
C GLN A 374 11.73 -16.15 -1.96
N LEU A 375 10.49 -15.65 -1.80
CA LEU A 375 9.63 -16.02 -0.67
C LEU A 375 9.21 -17.49 -0.72
N HIS A 376 8.89 -17.99 -1.91
CA HIS A 376 8.55 -19.40 -2.13
C HIS A 376 9.69 -20.31 -1.67
N ASP A 377 10.93 -20.04 -2.11
CA ASP A 377 12.08 -20.85 -1.72
C ASP A 377 12.35 -20.78 -0.22
N TYR A 378 12.25 -19.59 0.38
CA TYR A 378 12.38 -19.42 1.83
C TYR A 378 11.35 -20.25 2.60
N PHE A 379 10.05 -20.11 2.30
CA PHE A 379 8.99 -20.81 3.04
C PHE A 379 9.05 -22.31 2.82
N ARG A 380 9.32 -22.77 1.60
CA ARG A 380 9.48 -24.20 1.29
C ARG A 380 10.59 -24.84 2.13
N GLU A 381 11.70 -24.13 2.33
CA GLU A 381 12.87 -24.67 3.04
C GLU A 381 12.78 -24.52 4.56
N ASN A 382 12.23 -23.41 5.06
CA ASN A 382 12.34 -23.03 6.48
C ASN A 382 11.02 -23.18 7.25
N ASP A 383 9.87 -23.12 6.59
CA ASP A 383 8.55 -23.34 7.21
C ASP A 383 7.61 -24.11 6.26
N PRO A 384 7.85 -25.42 6.06
CA PRO A 384 7.06 -26.23 5.13
C PRO A 384 5.56 -26.28 5.47
N LYS A 385 5.22 -26.11 6.76
CA LYS A 385 3.84 -26.12 7.22
C LYS A 385 3.11 -24.86 6.73
N LEU A 386 3.71 -23.69 6.95
CA LEU A 386 3.12 -22.45 6.49
C LEU A 386 3.14 -22.35 4.96
N PHE A 387 4.17 -22.91 4.31
CA PHE A 387 4.22 -23.03 2.85
C PHE A 387 3.02 -23.80 2.29
N GLU A 388 2.70 -24.98 2.84
CA GLU A 388 1.52 -25.73 2.40
C GLU A 388 0.20 -25.00 2.71
N ASP A 389 0.15 -24.23 3.80
CA ASP A 389 -1.02 -23.40 4.12
C ASP A 389 -1.22 -22.24 3.12
N PHE A 390 -0.14 -21.57 2.71
CA PHE A 390 -0.18 -20.59 1.61
C PHE A 390 -0.74 -21.23 0.34
N LYS A 391 -0.21 -22.38 -0.06
CA LYS A 391 -0.64 -23.12 -1.25
C LYS A 391 -2.10 -23.54 -1.18
N ASN A 392 -2.58 -24.01 -0.04
CA ASN A 392 -3.99 -24.37 0.18
C ASN A 392 -4.94 -23.17 0.06
N LYS A 393 -4.43 -21.95 0.29
CA LYS A 393 -5.15 -20.69 0.08
C LYS A 393 -5.02 -20.12 -1.34
N GLY A 394 -4.31 -20.82 -2.24
CA GLY A 394 -4.07 -20.37 -3.62
C GLY A 394 -3.09 -19.20 -3.71
N LEU A 395 -2.08 -19.19 -2.82
CA LEU A 395 -1.03 -18.18 -2.73
C LEU A 395 0.31 -18.69 -3.25
#